data_AF-A0A353VHP2-F1
#
_entry.id   AF-A0A353VHP2-F1
#
_cell.length_a   1.000
_cell.length_b   1.000
_cell.length_c   1.000
_cell.angle_alpha   90.00
_cell.angle_beta   90.00
_cell.angle_gamma   90.00
#
_symmetry.space_group_name_H-M   'P 1'
#
loop_
_entity.id
_entity.type
_entity.pdbx_description
1 polymer ?
#
loop_
_entity_poly.entity_id
_entity_poly.type
_entity_poly.pdbx_seq_one_letter_code
_entity_poly.pdbx_strand_id
1 'polypeptide(L)'
;MNVWGNTIVSSQVINVRATYEDLAAKENNLSYKGVLGYARPSTSIGNFTSSDPRYDASYYYAIALAEKLAVKDFSGFSFEIETSFNSNGNFTWYFGTDGNVPSNEFDFVTVVLHEIAHGLGFSTNTALTDIFSPGTFYAGWTTDLVIFDKYIEDA
;
A
#
# COMPACT_ATOMS: atom_id res chain seq x y z
N MET A 1 3.03 -20.79 -4.23
CA MET A 1 1.86 -20.05 -3.71
C MET A 1 1.55 -18.91 -4.68
N ASN A 2 0.29 -18.75 -5.06
CA ASN A 2 -0.19 -17.63 -5.89
C ASN A 2 -1.45 -17.08 -5.22
N VAL A 3 -1.30 -16.07 -4.36
CA VAL A 3 -2.40 -15.60 -3.50
C VAL A 3 -3.30 -14.59 -4.23
N TRP A 4 -2.72 -13.69 -5.04
CA TRP A 4 -3.46 -12.62 -5.72
C TRP A 4 -3.38 -12.67 -7.25
N GLY A 5 -2.64 -13.61 -7.86
CA GLY A 5 -2.37 -13.61 -9.29
C GLY A 5 -3.58 -13.91 -10.19
N ASN A 6 -4.75 -14.21 -9.61
CA ASN A 6 -6.04 -14.24 -10.31
C ASN A 6 -6.98 -13.08 -9.92
N THR A 7 -6.59 -12.26 -8.93
CA THR A 7 -7.41 -11.20 -8.34
C THR A 7 -6.94 -9.82 -8.78
N ILE A 8 -5.61 -9.60 -8.85
CA ILE A 8 -5.02 -8.39 -9.45
C ILE A 8 -4.77 -8.68 -10.92
N VAL A 9 -5.70 -8.25 -11.77
CA VAL A 9 -5.55 -8.32 -13.21
C VAL A 9 -5.25 -6.92 -13.73
N SER A 10 -4.07 -6.72 -14.31
CA SER A 10 -3.67 -5.50 -15.02
C SER A 10 -2.95 -5.91 -16.31
N SER A 11 -3.18 -5.16 -17.38
CA SER A 11 -2.36 -5.28 -18.60
C SER A 11 -1.05 -4.50 -18.47
N GLN A 12 -0.91 -3.67 -17.44
CA GLN A 12 0.30 -2.91 -17.13
C GLN A 12 1.11 -3.65 -16.05
N VAL A 13 2.43 -3.59 -16.16
CA VAL A 13 3.34 -4.12 -15.13
C VAL A 13 3.26 -3.21 -13.91
N ILE A 14 3.16 -3.79 -12.72
CA ILE A 14 3.20 -3.05 -11.45
C ILE A 14 4.56 -3.32 -10.81
N ASN A 15 5.44 -2.34 -10.84
CA ASN A 15 6.76 -2.40 -10.25
C ASN A 15 6.68 -2.01 -8.77
N VAL A 16 7.28 -2.85 -7.91
CA VAL A 16 7.30 -2.65 -6.46
C VAL A 16 8.73 -2.40 -6.02
N ARG A 17 8.97 -1.23 -5.42
CA ARG A 17 10.21 -0.94 -4.70
C ARG A 17 10.04 -1.35 -3.25
N ALA A 18 10.70 -2.45 -2.87
CA ALA A 18 10.67 -3.00 -1.52
C ALA A 18 12.00 -2.79 -0.79
N THR A 19 11.94 -2.36 0.46
CA THR A 19 13.10 -2.20 1.36
C THR A 19 12.90 -3.02 2.62
N TYR A 20 13.97 -3.59 3.18
CA TYR A 20 13.98 -4.19 4.51
C TYR A 20 14.94 -3.38 5.40
N GLU A 21 14.39 -2.61 6.33
CA GLU A 21 15.13 -1.60 7.08
C GLU A 21 14.63 -1.47 8.53
N ASP A 22 15.49 -1.01 9.44
CA ASP A 22 15.10 -0.81 10.83
C ASP A 22 14.23 0.46 10.95
N LEU A 23 12.91 0.26 10.95
CA LEU A 23 11.94 1.36 11.02
C LEU A 23 11.93 2.04 12.39
N ALA A 24 12.46 1.40 13.45
CA ALA A 24 12.57 2.03 14.76
C ALA A 24 13.74 3.02 14.84
N ALA A 25 14.69 2.95 13.90
CA ALA A 25 15.85 3.84 13.80
C ALA A 25 15.58 5.11 12.96
N LYS A 26 14.42 5.21 12.27
CA LYS A 26 14.07 6.33 11.40
C LYS A 26 13.49 7.52 12.20
N GLU A 27 14.37 8.50 12.47
CA GLU A 27 14.23 9.96 12.70
C GLU A 27 13.06 10.59 13.52
N ASN A 28 13.42 11.59 14.36
CA ASN A 28 12.58 12.58 15.09
C ASN A 28 11.93 12.19 16.43
N ASN A 29 12.52 11.28 17.23
CA ASN A 29 11.95 10.84 18.52
C ASN A 29 10.55 10.19 18.42
N LEU A 30 10.07 9.96 17.19
CA LEU A 30 8.90 9.14 16.89
C LEU A 30 9.39 7.71 16.72
N SER A 31 9.37 6.96 17.81
CA SER A 31 9.66 5.54 17.75
C SER A 31 8.42 4.85 17.18
N TYR A 32 8.49 4.33 15.95
CA TYR A 32 7.46 3.46 15.35
C TYR A 32 7.46 2.08 16.01
N LYS A 33 7.41 2.05 17.35
CA LYS A 33 7.34 0.80 18.12
C LYS A 33 6.07 0.06 17.70
N GLY A 34 6.24 -1.16 17.22
CA GLY A 34 5.13 -2.00 16.76
C GLY A 34 4.77 -1.90 15.28
N VAL A 35 5.45 -1.06 14.49
CA VAL A 35 5.21 -1.03 13.02
C VAL A 35 5.97 -2.16 12.34
N LEU A 36 5.25 -3.02 11.64
CA LEU A 36 5.77 -4.18 10.91
C LEU A 36 6.21 -3.82 9.49
N GLY A 37 5.55 -2.85 8.87
CA GLY A 37 5.86 -2.34 7.55
C GLY A 37 5.04 -1.11 7.22
N TYR A 38 5.27 -0.56 6.03
CA TYR A 38 4.40 0.42 5.40
C TYR A 38 4.46 0.26 3.88
N ALA A 39 3.41 0.72 3.21
CA ALA A 39 3.41 0.89 1.77
C ALA A 39 2.52 2.04 1.33
N ARG A 40 2.82 2.52 0.12
CA ARG A 40 2.04 3.56 -0.54
C ARG A 40 2.17 3.44 -2.06
N PRO A 41 1.20 3.98 -2.81
CA PRO A 41 1.42 4.31 -4.20
C PRO A 41 2.60 5.28 -4.30
N SER A 42 3.43 5.18 -5.34
CA SER A 42 4.49 6.16 -5.59
C SER A 42 3.92 7.54 -5.90
N THR A 43 2.72 7.58 -6.48
CA THR A 43 1.89 8.77 -6.64
C THR A 43 0.42 8.39 -6.79
N SER A 44 -0.44 9.40 -6.75
CA SER A 44 -1.82 9.33 -7.21
C SER A 44 -2.06 10.38 -8.30
N ILE A 45 -2.78 10.03 -9.36
CA ILE A 45 -3.10 10.95 -10.46
C ILE A 45 -4.60 10.99 -10.74
N GLY A 46 -5.08 12.17 -11.15
CA GLY A 46 -6.43 12.42 -11.62
C GLY A 46 -6.41 13.05 -13.01
N ASN A 47 -7.59 13.30 -13.60
CA ASN A 47 -7.75 13.99 -14.88
C ASN A 47 -6.89 13.41 -16.04
N PHE A 48 -6.80 12.08 -16.14
CA PHE A 48 -6.19 11.37 -17.26
C PHE A 48 -7.24 10.90 -18.27
N THR A 49 -6.81 10.47 -19.46
CA THR A 49 -7.72 9.88 -20.45
C THR A 49 -7.86 8.39 -20.20
N SER A 50 -9.10 7.91 -20.06
CA SER A 50 -9.44 6.50 -20.01
C SER A 50 -10.78 6.26 -20.70
N SER A 51 -10.90 5.13 -21.39
CA SER A 51 -12.17 4.63 -21.94
C SER A 51 -12.89 3.65 -21.01
N ASP A 52 -12.30 3.35 -19.84
CA ASP A 52 -12.88 2.44 -18.86
C ASP A 52 -14.10 3.11 -18.18
N PRO A 53 -15.28 2.49 -18.17
CA PRO A 53 -16.48 3.09 -17.59
C PRO A 53 -16.41 3.30 -16.08
N ARG A 54 -15.42 2.71 -15.40
CA ARG A 54 -15.17 2.93 -13.96
C ARG A 54 -14.35 4.18 -13.68
N TYR A 55 -13.74 4.78 -14.71
CA TYR A 55 -12.99 6.02 -14.58
C TYR A 55 -13.93 7.21 -14.42
N ASP A 56 -13.60 8.04 -13.43
CA ASP A 56 -14.24 9.30 -13.11
C ASP A 56 -13.15 10.36 -12.88
N ALA A 57 -13.17 11.41 -13.70
CA ALA A 57 -12.16 12.46 -13.72
C ALA A 57 -12.18 13.36 -12.47
N SER A 58 -13.20 13.26 -11.63
CA SER A 58 -13.29 13.99 -10.36
C SER A 58 -12.46 13.38 -9.22
N TYR A 59 -11.86 12.21 -9.43
CA TYR A 59 -11.11 11.48 -8.40
C TYR A 59 -9.64 11.29 -8.76
N TYR A 60 -8.85 11.03 -7.72
CA TYR A 60 -7.48 10.56 -7.86
C TYR A 60 -7.40 9.04 -7.68
N TYR A 61 -6.47 8.45 -8.41
CA TYR A 61 -6.23 7.02 -8.47
C TYR A 61 -4.77 6.76 -8.15
N ALA A 62 -4.50 5.78 -7.29
CA ALA A 62 -3.16 5.23 -7.13
C ALA A 62 -2.58 4.87 -8.51
N ILE A 63 -1.30 5.17 -8.75
CA ILE A 63 -0.73 5.12 -10.09
C ILE A 63 -0.94 3.77 -10.80
N ALA A 64 -0.79 2.64 -10.10
CA ALA A 64 -1.06 1.31 -10.66
C ALA A 64 -2.50 1.14 -11.18
N LEU A 65 -3.48 1.72 -10.47
CA LEU A 65 -4.89 1.69 -10.90
C LEU A 65 -5.12 2.67 -12.06
N ALA A 66 -4.51 3.85 -12.02
CA ALA A 66 -4.59 4.81 -13.11
C ALA A 66 -4.04 4.22 -14.43
N GLU A 67 -2.88 3.58 -14.39
CA GLU A 67 -2.25 2.93 -15.53
C GLU A 67 -3.10 1.79 -16.10
N LYS A 68 -3.71 1.00 -15.20
CA LYS A 68 -4.66 -0.05 -15.58
C LYS A 68 -5.87 0.53 -16.30
N LEU A 69 -6.50 1.56 -15.74
CA LEU A 69 -7.70 2.18 -16.34
C LEU A 69 -7.36 2.91 -17.65
N ALA A 70 -6.20 3.55 -17.73
CA ALA A 70 -5.73 4.24 -18.93
C ALA A 70 -5.17 3.28 -20.00
N VAL A 71 -4.91 2.01 -19.64
CA VAL A 71 -4.16 1.03 -20.45
C VAL A 71 -2.83 1.62 -20.92
N LYS A 72 -2.16 2.36 -20.04
CA LYS A 72 -0.97 3.14 -20.36
C LYS A 72 -0.06 3.23 -19.15
N ASP A 73 1.21 2.88 -19.34
CA ASP A 73 2.30 3.17 -18.42
C ASP A 73 2.57 4.69 -18.39
N PHE A 74 2.57 5.28 -17.21
CA PHE A 74 2.94 6.67 -16.97
C PHE A 74 4.41 6.73 -16.56
N SER A 75 5.30 6.31 -17.46
CA SER A 75 6.75 6.03 -17.33
C SER A 75 7.64 7.08 -16.64
N GLY A 76 7.08 8.16 -16.10
CA GLY A 76 7.72 9.07 -15.16
C GLY A 76 7.86 8.52 -13.73
N PHE A 77 7.23 7.40 -13.39
CA PHE A 77 7.37 6.75 -12.09
C PHE A 77 8.21 5.47 -12.26
N SER A 78 9.38 5.40 -11.62
CA SER A 78 10.25 4.22 -11.72
C SER A 78 9.69 2.97 -11.01
N PHE A 79 8.62 3.15 -10.23
CA PHE A 79 7.87 2.11 -9.54
C PHE A 79 6.47 2.64 -9.21
N GLU A 80 5.50 1.75 -9.12
CA GLU A 80 4.11 2.11 -8.82
C GLU A 80 3.83 1.99 -7.31
N ILE A 81 4.54 1.10 -6.63
CA ILE A 81 4.43 0.86 -5.19
C ILE A 81 5.78 1.05 -4.53
N GLU A 82 5.81 1.80 -3.44
CA GLU A 82 6.93 1.82 -2.49
C GLU A 82 6.49 1.14 -1.20
N THR A 83 7.31 0.22 -0.70
CA THR A 83 7.08 -0.45 0.57
C THR A 83 8.38 -0.66 1.34
N SER A 84 8.29 -0.58 2.68
CA SER A 84 9.36 -0.98 3.58
C SER A 84 8.83 -1.94 4.63
N PHE A 85 9.65 -2.91 5.02
CA PHE A 85 9.37 -3.87 6.09
C PHE A 85 10.40 -3.74 7.20
N ASN A 86 9.95 -3.91 8.44
CA ASN A 86 10.79 -3.64 9.61
C ASN A 86 11.82 -4.75 9.85
N SER A 87 13.10 -4.41 9.80
CA SER A 87 14.21 -5.31 10.10
C SER A 87 14.65 -5.27 11.57
N ASN A 88 13.95 -4.54 12.43
CA ASN A 88 14.30 -4.43 13.84
C ASN A 88 14.23 -5.79 14.53
N GLY A 89 15.32 -6.17 15.21
CA GLY A 89 15.46 -7.48 15.85
C GLY A 89 14.50 -7.76 17.03
N ASN A 90 13.67 -6.80 17.43
CA ASN A 90 12.60 -7.03 18.41
C ASN A 90 11.37 -7.73 17.79
N PHE A 91 11.25 -7.78 16.46
CA PHE A 91 10.23 -8.56 15.76
C PHE A 91 10.79 -9.92 15.39
N THR A 92 10.04 -10.97 15.73
CA THR A 92 10.37 -12.33 15.27
C THR A 92 9.54 -12.61 14.03
N TRP A 93 10.22 -12.78 12.89
CA TRP A 93 9.58 -12.96 11.59
C TRP A 93 9.56 -14.43 11.18
N TYR A 94 8.40 -14.88 10.74
CA TYR A 94 8.24 -16.12 10.00
C TYR A 94 8.35 -15.84 8.50
N PHE A 95 9.44 -16.31 7.87
CA PHE A 95 9.68 -16.13 6.44
C PHE A 95 9.19 -17.31 5.57
N GLY A 96 8.60 -18.34 6.18
CA GLY A 96 8.00 -19.44 5.43
C GLY A 96 6.78 -18.94 4.64
N THR A 97 6.46 -19.65 3.56
CA THR A 97 5.35 -19.29 2.65
C THR A 97 4.23 -20.33 2.65
N ASP A 98 4.19 -21.18 3.68
CA ASP A 98 3.27 -22.32 3.80
C ASP A 98 2.10 -22.07 4.76
N GLY A 99 2.11 -20.93 5.47
CA GLY A 99 1.10 -20.58 6.48
C GLY A 99 1.26 -21.29 7.83
N ASN A 100 2.34 -22.04 8.06
CA ASN A 100 2.62 -22.73 9.32
C ASN A 100 3.35 -21.82 10.32
N VAL A 101 2.71 -20.69 10.62
CA VAL A 101 3.29 -19.61 11.43
C VAL A 101 3.31 -20.03 12.91
N PRO A 102 4.46 -20.03 13.58
CA PRO A 102 4.52 -20.22 15.03
C PRO A 102 3.78 -19.11 15.78
N SER A 103 3.18 -19.42 16.93
CA SER A 103 2.32 -18.48 17.68
C SER A 103 3.03 -17.23 18.19
N ASN A 104 4.37 -17.18 18.16
CA ASN A 104 5.20 -16.08 18.63
C ASN A 104 5.92 -15.33 17.49
N GLU A 105 5.52 -15.55 16.24
CA GLU A 105 6.12 -14.93 15.06
C GLU A 105 5.09 -14.18 14.22
N PHE A 106 5.54 -13.14 13.54
CA PHE A 106 4.76 -12.44 12.52
C PHE A 106 4.98 -13.09 11.17
N ASP A 107 3.91 -13.43 10.47
CA ASP A 107 3.99 -13.96 9.11
C ASP A 107 4.38 -12.87 8.11
N PHE A 108 5.59 -12.98 7.55
CA PHE A 108 6.10 -12.02 6.59
C PHE A 108 5.27 -11.99 5.30
N VAL A 109 4.72 -13.13 4.85
CA VAL A 109 3.87 -13.17 3.66
C VAL A 109 2.60 -12.37 3.88
N THR A 110 1.94 -12.58 5.02
CA THR A 110 0.73 -11.84 5.37
C THR A 110 0.98 -10.33 5.41
N VAL A 111 2.10 -9.89 6.00
CA VAL A 111 2.46 -8.47 6.05
C VAL A 111 2.78 -7.93 4.65
N VAL A 112 3.56 -8.63 3.83
CA VAL A 112 3.85 -8.22 2.44
C VAL A 112 2.56 -8.03 1.64
N LEU A 113 1.61 -8.96 1.75
CA LEU A 113 0.34 -8.87 1.04
C LEU A 113 -0.51 -7.69 1.52
N HIS A 114 -0.54 -7.44 2.83
CA HIS A 114 -1.23 -6.30 3.43
C HIS A 114 -0.66 -4.97 2.90
N GLU A 115 0.67 -4.82 2.94
CA GLU A 115 1.32 -3.60 2.49
C GLU A 115 1.13 -3.39 0.97
N ILE A 116 1.24 -4.44 0.15
CA ILE A 116 0.95 -4.32 -1.29
C ILE A 116 -0.50 -3.84 -1.52
N ALA A 117 -1.47 -4.23 -0.70
CA ALA A 117 -2.83 -3.72 -0.81
C ALA A 117 -2.89 -2.20 -0.61
N HIS A 118 -2.18 -1.65 0.38
CA HIS A 118 -2.05 -0.20 0.56
C HIS A 118 -1.37 0.46 -0.66
N GLY A 119 -0.33 -0.16 -1.20
CA GLY A 119 0.32 0.29 -2.44
C GLY A 119 -0.62 0.37 -3.64
N LEU A 120 -1.63 -0.51 -3.70
CA LEU A 120 -2.65 -0.53 -4.75
C LEU A 120 -3.79 0.46 -4.52
N GLY A 121 -3.75 1.23 -3.42
CA GLY A 121 -4.76 2.24 -3.10
C GLY A 121 -5.89 1.76 -2.19
N PHE A 122 -5.78 0.58 -1.57
CA PHE A 122 -6.69 0.16 -0.51
C PHE A 122 -6.29 0.83 0.82
N SER A 123 -6.53 2.13 0.92
CA SER A 123 -6.24 2.95 2.10
C SER A 123 -7.34 3.99 2.29
N THR A 124 -7.85 4.17 3.51
CA THR A 124 -8.88 5.17 3.82
C THR A 124 -8.25 6.56 3.97
N ASN A 125 -8.80 7.60 3.32
CA ASN A 125 -8.45 8.99 3.65
C ASN A 125 -9.29 9.51 4.81
N THR A 126 -9.05 9.03 6.03
CA THR A 126 -9.48 9.79 7.20
C THR A 126 -8.47 10.90 7.40
N ALA A 127 -8.88 12.16 7.13
CA ALA A 127 -8.14 13.34 7.55
C ALA A 127 -7.67 13.15 8.99
N LEU A 128 -6.35 13.12 9.19
CA LEU A 128 -5.73 12.85 10.47
C LEU A 128 -6.10 13.95 11.48
N THR A 129 -7.14 13.69 12.27
CA THR A 129 -7.29 14.28 13.60
C THR A 129 -7.54 13.14 14.57
N ASP A 130 -6.52 12.89 15.40
CA ASP A 130 -6.41 11.89 16.46
C ASP A 130 -6.16 10.44 16.03
N ILE A 131 -5.06 9.86 16.52
CA ILE A 131 -5.07 8.75 17.51
C ILE A 131 -3.63 8.20 17.64
N PHE A 132 -2.94 8.63 18.70
CA PHE A 132 -1.83 7.87 19.27
C PHE A 132 -2.43 6.63 19.95
N SER A 133 -2.44 5.50 19.25
CA SER A 133 -2.72 4.19 19.83
C SER A 133 -1.75 3.16 19.24
N PRO A 134 -1.27 2.17 20.02
CA PRO A 134 -0.46 1.08 19.48
C PRO A 134 -1.28 0.29 18.45
N GLY A 135 -0.79 0.19 17.21
CA GLY A 135 -1.48 -0.51 16.11
C GLY A 135 -2.09 0.38 15.02
N THR A 136 -1.74 1.67 14.95
CA THR A 136 -2.25 2.60 13.92
C THR A 136 -1.25 2.79 12.76
N PHE A 137 -1.78 2.82 11.54
CA PHE A 137 -1.08 2.86 10.26
C PHE A 137 -1.10 4.29 9.65
N TYR A 138 -0.02 4.69 8.99
CA TYR A 138 0.11 6.03 8.37
C TYR A 138 -0.22 5.96 6.87
N ALA A 139 -1.39 6.50 6.47
CA ALA A 139 -1.69 6.82 5.08
C ALA A 139 -1.06 8.18 4.72
N GLY A 140 -0.36 8.24 3.58
CA GLY A 140 0.29 9.46 3.10
C GLY A 140 -0.70 10.56 2.72
N TRP A 141 -0.27 11.81 2.87
CA TRP A 141 -1.06 13.01 2.65
C TRP A 141 -1.45 13.22 1.19
N THR A 142 -2.72 12.99 0.85
CA THR A 142 -3.39 13.71 -0.25
C THR A 142 -4.71 14.25 0.29
N THR A 143 -4.95 15.55 0.15
CA THR A 143 -6.22 16.20 0.55
C THR A 143 -7.36 15.98 -0.43
N ASP A 144 -7.14 15.13 -1.44
CA ASP A 144 -8.02 14.94 -2.57
C ASP A 144 -8.80 13.62 -2.44
N LEU A 145 -10.05 13.61 -2.90
CA LEU A 145 -10.94 12.44 -2.86
C LEU A 145 -10.31 11.28 -3.67
N VAL A 146 -9.94 10.19 -2.98
CA VAL A 146 -9.40 8.99 -3.63
C VAL A 146 -10.55 8.03 -3.93
N ILE A 147 -10.51 7.37 -5.08
CA ILE A 147 -11.60 6.52 -5.56
C ILE A 147 -11.99 5.38 -4.59
N PHE A 148 -11.09 4.97 -3.70
CA PHE A 148 -11.38 3.95 -2.70
C PHE A 148 -12.39 4.43 -1.66
N ASP A 149 -12.35 5.71 -1.26
CA ASP A 149 -13.26 6.29 -0.26
C ASP A 149 -14.72 6.28 -0.74
N LYS A 150 -14.96 6.44 -2.06
CA LYS A 150 -16.28 6.34 -2.68
C LYS A 150 -17.01 5.03 -2.36
N TYR A 151 -16.28 3.92 -2.26
CA TYR A 151 -16.87 2.60 -2.01
C TYR A 151 -16.97 2.26 -0.51
N ILE A 152 -16.46 3.12 0.37
CA ILE A 152 -16.62 3.00 1.83
C ILE A 152 -17.86 3.74 2.31
N GLU A 153 -18.27 4.82 1.64
CA GLU A 153 -19.47 5.60 2.00
C GLU A 153 -20.79 4.83 1.81
N ASP A 154 -20.76 3.69 1.10
CA ASP A 154 -21.92 2.83 0.81
C ASP A 154 -21.95 1.51 1.62
N ALA A 155 -21.15 1.38 2.70
CA ALA A 155 -21.07 0.18 3.55
C ALA A 155 -21.76 0.32 4.92
#